data_AF-A0A350XU59-F1
#
_entry.id   AF-A0A350XU59-F1
#
_cell.length_a   1.000
_cell.length_b   1.000
_cell.length_c   1.000
_cell.angle_alpha   90.00
_cell.angle_beta   90.00
_cell.angle_gamma   90.00
#
_symmetry.space_group_name_H-M   'P 1'
#
loop_
_entity.id
_entity.type
_entity.pdbx_description
1 polymer ?
#
loop_
_entity_poly.entity_id
_entity_poly.type
_entity_poly.pdbx_seq_one_letter_code
_entity_poly.pdbx_strand_id
1 'polypeptide(L)'
;EIEAIARHLMTEYGLDVVIKLNPTLLGVDAVSGILRRLGHDEVMLDPDAFAADLQYGRAVEMIRSLRTFAEEKELTVGIKLTNTLVVRNHRDRLPGDAMYLSGPPLHVIAVSLLDRLVGDLDGLLGIGPEPGPVPVSFSAGIERGNVTAAIGLGMAPVTMCTALLKPGGYGNLAAMLNVLGREMHEAGCTTVADLVRSRHETARHGGHRDAVAAYAAALAGEDGVRHFGRVATTPKLREVDRDLETWDCVSCNLCVTVCPNDAMLHLASPVGLGLKEKWQYFCLAEWCNDCGNCTTFCPEFGDPSRVKPRLFLDRAAFDADGGPGYLVTVRAGALAVEAREPADPDDPERMAAFLEDEAGLPVRVGDLP
;
A
#
# COMPACT_ATOMS: atom_id res chain seq x y z
N GLU A 1 4.68 26.73 -8.86
CA GLU A 1 5.69 25.70 -9.20
C GLU A 1 5.08 24.51 -9.96
N ILE A 2 4.13 23.76 -9.38
CA ILE A 2 3.48 22.58 -10.02
C ILE A 2 3.05 22.85 -11.48
N GLU A 3 2.34 23.95 -11.71
CA GLU A 3 1.88 24.32 -13.06
C GLU A 3 3.03 24.57 -14.03
N ALA A 4 4.13 25.18 -13.59
CA ALA A 4 5.30 25.44 -14.43
C ALA A 4 6.00 24.14 -14.82
N ILE A 5 6.13 23.18 -13.88
CA ILE A 5 6.69 21.85 -14.15
C ILE A 5 5.82 21.12 -15.18
N ALA A 6 4.50 21.09 -14.98
CA ALA A 6 3.58 20.43 -15.91
C ALA A 6 3.67 21.04 -17.32
N ARG A 7 3.67 22.37 -17.43
CA ARG A 7 3.80 23.08 -18.72
C ARG A 7 5.14 22.79 -19.40
N HIS A 8 6.22 22.72 -18.63
CA HIS A 8 7.55 22.38 -19.14
C HIS A 8 7.58 20.95 -19.68
N LEU A 9 7.05 19.96 -18.94
CA LEU A 9 6.98 18.57 -19.40
C LEU A 9 6.18 18.42 -20.70
N MET A 10 5.05 19.11 -20.81
CA MET A 10 4.24 19.12 -22.03
C MET A 10 4.93 19.83 -23.20
N THR A 11 5.64 20.93 -22.94
CA THR A 11 6.24 21.75 -24.01
C THR A 11 7.54 21.15 -24.54
N GLU A 12 8.45 20.79 -23.64
CA GLU A 12 9.79 20.35 -24.02
C GLU A 12 9.85 18.87 -24.38
N TYR A 13 8.99 18.05 -23.76
CA TYR A 13 9.04 16.60 -23.90
C TYR A 13 7.79 15.99 -24.52
N GLY A 14 6.73 16.77 -24.77
CA GLY A 14 5.50 16.27 -25.37
C GLY A 14 4.78 15.20 -24.53
N LEU A 15 4.88 15.29 -23.21
CA LEU A 15 4.36 14.26 -22.29
C LEU A 15 2.96 14.62 -21.77
N ASP A 16 2.08 13.63 -21.71
CA ASP A 16 0.88 13.68 -20.87
C ASP A 16 1.29 13.79 -19.39
N VAL A 17 0.51 14.52 -18.58
CA VAL A 17 0.84 14.77 -17.18
C VAL A 17 -0.33 14.42 -16.26
N VAL A 18 -0.06 13.66 -15.19
CA VAL A 18 -1.02 13.42 -14.12
C VAL A 18 -0.52 14.06 -12.83
N ILE A 19 -1.32 14.96 -12.25
CA ILE A 19 -0.95 15.71 -11.05
C ILE A 19 -1.50 15.00 -9.82
N LYS A 20 -0.62 14.54 -8.94
CA LYS A 20 -1.01 13.92 -7.67
C LYS A 20 -1.34 15.00 -6.64
N LEU A 21 -2.58 15.01 -6.18
CA LEU A 21 -3.10 16.01 -5.25
C LEU A 21 -2.98 15.51 -3.81
N ASN A 22 -2.71 16.43 -2.88
CA ASN A 22 -2.62 16.11 -1.45
C ASN A 22 -4.02 16.15 -0.79
N PRO A 23 -4.27 15.30 0.20
CA PRO A 23 -5.54 15.27 0.93
C PRO A 23 -5.77 16.54 1.77
N THR A 24 -4.72 17.34 2.02
CA THR A 24 -4.75 18.63 2.70
C THR A 24 -5.68 19.64 2.02
N LEU A 25 -5.92 19.49 0.71
CA LEU A 25 -6.89 20.29 -0.06
C LEU A 25 -8.31 20.28 0.49
N LEU A 26 -8.69 19.24 1.25
CA LEU A 26 -10.01 19.20 1.89
C LEU A 26 -10.14 20.23 3.02
N GLY A 27 -9.01 20.67 3.60
CA GLY A 27 -8.94 21.60 4.71
C GLY A 27 -8.83 20.90 6.07
N VAL A 28 -8.08 21.53 6.99
CA VAL A 28 -7.74 20.95 8.30
C VAL A 28 -8.98 20.60 9.13
N ASP A 29 -10.00 21.46 9.13
CA ASP A 29 -11.21 21.25 9.94
C ASP A 29 -12.03 20.06 9.43
N ALA A 30 -12.19 19.94 8.11
CA ALA A 30 -12.91 18.83 7.49
C ALA A 30 -12.17 17.50 7.71
N VAL A 31 -10.84 17.49 7.53
CA VAL A 31 -10.02 16.31 7.81
C VAL A 31 -10.09 15.91 9.29
N SER A 32 -9.97 16.87 10.20
CA SER A 32 -10.09 16.62 11.65
C SER A 32 -11.46 16.07 12.02
N GLY A 33 -12.54 16.63 11.46
CA GLY A 33 -13.90 16.15 11.67
C GLY A 33 -14.10 14.70 11.20
N ILE A 34 -13.54 14.34 10.04
CA ILE A 34 -13.59 12.96 9.53
C ILE A 34 -12.82 12.02 10.46
N LEU A 35 -11.59 12.36 10.87
CA LEU A 35 -10.79 11.51 11.74
C LEU A 35 -11.47 11.25 13.10
N ARG A 36 -12.03 12.30 13.73
CA ARG A 36 -12.79 12.17 14.98
C ARG A 36 -14.01 11.27 14.81
N ARG A 37 -14.78 11.47 13.73
CA ARG A 37 -15.95 10.63 13.43
C ARG A 37 -15.58 9.15 13.25
N LEU A 38 -14.41 8.88 12.66
CA LEU A 38 -13.88 7.53 12.50
C LEU A 38 -13.19 6.98 13.77
N GLY A 39 -13.09 7.77 14.85
CA GLY A 39 -12.47 7.37 16.12
C GLY A 39 -10.94 7.34 16.11
N HIS A 40 -10.32 8.14 15.23
CA HIS A 40 -8.87 8.32 15.12
C HIS A 40 -8.39 9.58 15.86
N ASP A 41 -8.78 9.72 17.12
CA ASP A 41 -8.44 10.89 17.96
C ASP A 41 -6.94 11.02 18.24
N GLU A 42 -6.19 9.92 18.10
CA GLU A 42 -4.74 9.89 18.29
C GLU A 42 -3.96 10.52 17.12
N VAL A 43 -4.60 10.72 15.96
CA VAL A 43 -3.93 11.26 14.79
C VAL A 43 -3.75 12.77 14.93
N MET A 44 -2.51 13.20 15.09
CA MET A 44 -2.14 14.60 15.21
C MET A 44 -1.88 15.22 13.83
N LEU A 45 -2.79 16.05 13.34
CA LEU A 45 -2.59 16.80 12.10
C LEU A 45 -1.48 17.86 12.28
N ASP A 46 -0.82 18.21 11.19
CA ASP A 46 0.18 19.27 11.17
C ASP A 46 -0.33 20.51 10.41
N PRO A 47 -0.78 21.58 11.09
CA PRO A 47 -1.35 22.76 10.44
C PRO A 47 -0.40 23.44 9.45
N ASP A 48 0.91 23.39 9.70
CA ASP A 48 1.91 24.01 8.85
C ASP A 48 1.99 23.30 7.49
N ALA A 49 1.86 21.96 7.47
CA ALA A 49 1.76 21.19 6.24
C ALA A 49 0.53 21.58 5.39
N PHE A 50 -0.63 21.84 6.02
CA PHE A 50 -1.82 22.31 5.31
C PHE A 50 -1.65 23.72 4.74
N ALA A 51 -0.94 24.60 5.45
CA ALA A 51 -0.69 25.97 5.01
C ALA A 51 0.35 26.05 3.88
N ALA A 52 1.38 25.20 3.92
CA ALA A 52 2.44 25.15 2.93
C ALA A 52 2.00 24.49 1.61
N ASP A 53 1.04 23.58 1.67
CA ASP A 53 0.54 22.85 0.50
C ASP A 53 -0.27 23.73 -0.47
N LEU A 54 -0.52 23.18 -1.66
CA LEU A 54 -1.42 23.78 -2.64
C LEU A 54 -2.81 24.00 -2.00
N GLN A 55 -3.30 25.24 -2.07
CA GLN A 55 -4.60 25.61 -1.53
C GLN A 55 -5.74 25.27 -2.50
N TYR A 56 -6.92 24.93 -1.97
CA TYR A 56 -8.05 24.38 -2.75
C TYR A 56 -8.46 25.25 -3.95
N GLY A 57 -8.72 26.55 -3.72
CA GLY A 57 -9.12 27.45 -4.82
C GLY A 57 -8.08 27.52 -5.93
N ARG A 58 -6.80 27.56 -5.57
CA ARG A 58 -5.69 27.53 -6.53
C ARG A 58 -5.59 26.20 -7.26
N ALA A 59 -5.92 25.08 -6.62
CA ALA A 59 -5.95 23.77 -7.27
C ALA A 59 -7.03 23.71 -8.36
N VAL A 60 -8.23 24.21 -8.09
CA VAL A 60 -9.34 24.30 -9.06
C VAL A 60 -8.92 25.15 -10.28
N GLU A 61 -8.32 26.32 -10.05
CA GLU A 61 -7.79 27.16 -11.13
C GLU A 61 -6.70 26.46 -11.94
N MET A 62 -5.75 25.81 -11.26
CA MET A 62 -4.64 25.10 -11.89
C MET A 62 -5.14 23.97 -12.80
N ILE A 63 -6.12 23.18 -12.35
CA ILE A 63 -6.70 22.08 -13.15
C ILE A 63 -7.32 22.63 -14.45
N ARG A 64 -8.10 23.72 -14.35
CA ARG A 64 -8.68 24.37 -15.54
C ARG A 64 -7.59 24.91 -16.48
N SER A 65 -6.64 25.64 -15.93
CA SER A 65 -5.52 26.25 -16.66
C SER A 65 -4.69 25.21 -17.42
N LEU A 66 -4.33 24.11 -16.75
CA LEU A 66 -3.56 23.03 -17.36
C LEU A 66 -4.36 22.23 -18.36
N ARG A 67 -5.69 22.09 -18.17
CA ARG A 67 -6.52 21.44 -19.18
C ARG A 67 -6.54 22.22 -20.48
N THR A 68 -6.77 23.54 -20.43
CA THR A 68 -6.70 24.39 -21.62
C THR A 68 -5.32 24.31 -22.28
N PHE A 69 -4.25 24.36 -21.49
CA PHE A 69 -2.90 24.26 -22.04
C PHE A 69 -2.60 22.90 -22.69
N ALA A 70 -3.02 21.81 -22.06
CA ALA A 70 -2.85 20.47 -22.62
C ALA A 70 -3.61 20.34 -23.96
N GLU A 71 -4.80 20.92 -24.07
CA GLU A 71 -5.57 20.98 -25.31
C GLU A 71 -4.83 21.68 -26.45
N GLU A 72 -4.24 22.85 -26.18
CA GLU A 72 -3.43 23.61 -27.15
C GLU A 72 -2.20 22.83 -27.63
N LYS A 73 -1.74 21.85 -26.84
CA LYS A 73 -0.61 20.98 -27.14
C LYS A 73 -1.01 19.62 -27.71
N GLU A 74 -2.31 19.36 -27.88
CA GLU A 74 -2.84 18.04 -28.26
C GLU A 74 -2.42 16.92 -27.27
N LEU A 75 -2.30 17.27 -25.99
CA LEU A 75 -1.91 16.40 -24.89
C LEU A 75 -3.04 16.27 -23.84
N THR A 76 -2.86 15.33 -22.92
CA THR A 76 -3.76 15.05 -21.81
C THR A 76 -3.18 15.50 -20.48
N VAL A 77 -4.03 16.09 -19.64
CA VAL A 77 -3.74 16.31 -18.22
C VAL A 77 -4.76 15.56 -17.37
N GLY A 78 -4.30 14.86 -16.34
CA GLY A 78 -5.14 14.19 -15.36
C GLY A 78 -4.81 14.59 -13.93
N ILE A 79 -5.60 14.10 -12.99
CA ILE A 79 -5.33 14.21 -11.56
C ILE A 79 -5.29 12.84 -10.88
N LYS A 80 -4.57 12.76 -9.75
CA LYS A 80 -4.50 11.57 -8.91
C LYS A 80 -4.88 11.90 -7.47
N LEU A 81 -5.93 11.25 -6.95
CA LEU A 81 -6.42 11.40 -5.59
C LEU A 81 -6.08 10.14 -4.77
N THR A 82 -5.19 10.15 -3.80
CA THR A 82 -4.39 11.28 -3.32
C THR A 82 -2.97 10.84 -3.01
N ASN A 83 -2.12 11.78 -2.61
CA ASN A 83 -0.97 11.45 -1.80
C ASN A 83 -1.38 10.99 -0.38
N THR A 84 -0.43 10.53 0.42
CA THR A 84 -0.66 10.28 1.84
C THR A 84 -0.92 11.59 2.60
N LEU A 85 -1.58 11.50 3.75
CA LEU A 85 -1.79 12.65 4.63
C LEU A 85 -0.62 12.78 5.60
N VAL A 86 0.07 13.92 5.58
CA VAL A 86 1.13 14.22 6.56
C VAL A 86 0.51 14.45 7.93
N VAL A 87 1.05 13.77 8.94
CA VAL A 87 0.64 13.87 10.34
C VAL A 87 1.89 13.92 11.22
N ARG A 88 1.79 14.43 12.44
CA ARG A 88 2.92 14.48 13.37
C ARG A 88 3.29 13.09 13.86
N ASN A 89 4.59 12.82 13.87
CA ASN A 89 5.15 11.63 14.47
C ASN A 89 5.12 11.74 15.99
N HIS A 90 4.24 10.95 16.62
CA HIS A 90 4.06 10.92 18.07
C HIS A 90 4.27 9.51 18.65
N ARG A 91 4.69 8.55 17.83
CA ARG A 91 4.77 7.13 18.20
C ARG A 91 6.21 6.63 18.36
N ASP A 92 7.20 7.48 18.08
CA ASP A 92 8.63 7.15 18.11
C ASP A 92 8.98 5.86 17.35
N ARG A 93 8.19 5.52 16.31
CA ARG A 93 8.37 4.31 15.47
C ARG A 93 9.13 4.60 14.18
N LEU A 94 9.06 5.83 13.70
CA LEU A 94 9.74 6.28 12.49
C LEU A 94 10.70 7.43 12.84
N PRO A 95 11.77 7.65 12.07
CA PRO A 95 12.64 8.80 12.27
C PRO A 95 11.94 10.12 11.88
N GLY A 96 12.32 11.23 12.52
CA GLY A 96 11.85 12.58 12.21
C GLY A 96 10.47 12.93 12.81
N ASP A 97 10.00 14.14 12.54
CA ASP A 97 8.79 14.72 13.19
C ASP A 97 7.48 14.43 12.44
N ALA A 98 7.56 13.79 11.27
CA ALA A 98 6.42 13.55 10.38
C ALA A 98 6.19 12.05 10.11
N MET A 99 4.91 11.68 10.01
CA MET A 99 4.42 10.39 9.54
C MET A 99 3.41 10.59 8.41
N TYR A 100 3.12 9.52 7.68
CA TYR A 100 2.23 9.55 6.52
C TYR A 100 1.05 8.59 6.72
N LEU A 101 -0.14 9.16 6.96
CA LEU A 101 -1.36 8.39 7.10
C LEU A 101 -1.83 7.88 5.73
N SER A 102 -2.13 6.58 5.68
CA SER A 102 -2.70 5.86 4.54
C SER A 102 -3.83 4.93 5.01
N GLY A 103 -4.35 4.10 4.12
CA GLY A 103 -5.37 3.11 4.47
C GLY A 103 -6.78 3.71 4.62
N PRO A 104 -7.67 3.04 5.37
CA PRO A 104 -9.11 3.33 5.38
C PRO A 104 -9.51 4.78 5.68
N PRO A 105 -8.90 5.51 6.65
CA PRO A 105 -9.28 6.90 6.90
C PRO A 105 -8.96 7.83 5.71
N LEU A 106 -7.85 7.55 5.01
CA LEU A 106 -7.49 8.29 3.81
C LEU A 106 -8.50 8.08 2.68
N HIS A 107 -9.15 6.91 2.60
CA HIS A 107 -10.20 6.65 1.62
C HIS A 107 -11.36 7.64 1.78
N VAL A 108 -11.85 7.80 3.02
CA VAL A 108 -12.97 8.71 3.32
C VAL A 108 -12.60 10.16 3.01
N ILE A 109 -11.39 10.59 3.40
CA ILE A 109 -10.87 11.93 3.11
C ILE A 109 -10.77 12.16 1.59
N ALA A 110 -10.19 11.22 0.85
CA ALA A 110 -9.98 11.34 -0.59
C ALA A 110 -11.29 11.36 -1.37
N VAL A 111 -12.29 10.57 -0.98
CA VAL A 111 -13.63 10.57 -1.59
C VAL A 111 -14.40 11.84 -1.25
N SER A 112 -14.29 12.36 -0.02
CA SER A 112 -14.88 13.67 0.33
C SER A 112 -14.24 14.82 -0.45
N LEU A 113 -12.93 14.76 -0.70
CA LEU A 113 -12.25 15.71 -1.59
C LEU A 113 -12.70 15.56 -3.04
N LEU A 114 -12.87 14.34 -3.53
CA LEU A 114 -13.39 14.07 -4.87
C LEU A 114 -14.80 14.64 -5.04
N ASP A 115 -15.71 14.44 -4.08
CA ASP A 115 -17.07 14.99 -4.11
C ASP A 115 -17.08 16.52 -4.25
N ARG A 116 -16.22 17.20 -3.48
CA ARG A 116 -16.06 18.65 -3.56
C ARG A 116 -15.52 19.09 -4.93
N LEU A 117 -14.48 18.41 -5.43
CA LEU A 117 -13.90 18.70 -6.74
C LEU A 117 -14.89 18.48 -7.88
N VAL A 118 -15.68 17.40 -7.85
CA VAL A 118 -16.73 17.14 -8.85
C VAL A 118 -17.78 18.25 -8.85
N GLY A 119 -18.16 18.76 -7.67
CA GLY A 119 -19.08 19.90 -7.57
C GLY A 119 -18.54 21.20 -8.17
N ASP A 120 -17.25 21.49 -7.98
CA ASP A 120 -16.64 22.75 -8.44
C ASP A 120 -16.04 22.68 -9.87
N LEU A 121 -15.83 21.47 -10.38
CA LEU A 121 -15.28 21.17 -11.71
C LEU A 121 -16.29 20.38 -12.56
N ASP A 122 -17.56 20.79 -12.50
CA ASP A 122 -18.67 20.14 -13.20
C ASP A 122 -18.36 19.88 -14.68
N GLY A 123 -18.58 18.64 -15.12
CA GLY A 123 -18.28 18.15 -16.47
C GLY A 123 -16.80 18.09 -16.87
N LEU A 124 -15.87 18.58 -16.04
CA LEU A 124 -14.44 18.60 -16.38
C LEU A 124 -13.72 17.31 -16.02
N LEU A 125 -14.10 16.69 -14.91
CA LEU A 125 -13.45 15.49 -14.39
C LEU A 125 -13.97 14.22 -15.09
N GLY A 126 -13.06 13.31 -15.40
CA GLY A 126 -13.33 12.00 -15.99
C GLY A 126 -13.93 11.03 -14.97
N ILE A 127 -15.13 11.32 -14.50
CA ILE A 127 -15.92 10.59 -13.51
C ILE A 127 -17.32 10.36 -14.09
N GLY A 128 -17.98 9.27 -13.70
CA GLY A 128 -19.33 8.97 -14.16
C GLY A 128 -19.41 8.45 -15.60
N PRO A 129 -20.64 8.29 -16.13
CA PRO A 129 -20.87 7.61 -17.41
C PRO A 129 -20.49 8.45 -18.64
N GLU A 130 -20.43 9.78 -18.49
CA GLU A 130 -20.01 10.74 -19.51
C GLU A 130 -18.77 11.47 -18.99
N PRO A 131 -17.58 10.83 -19.07
CA PRO A 131 -16.38 11.35 -18.42
C PRO A 131 -15.90 12.65 -19.08
N GLY A 132 -15.60 13.66 -18.25
CA GLY A 132 -14.93 14.88 -18.68
C GLY A 132 -13.49 14.64 -19.16
N PRO A 133 -12.86 15.66 -19.77
CA PRO A 133 -11.56 15.53 -20.42
C PRO A 133 -10.35 15.42 -19.47
N VAL A 134 -10.55 15.52 -18.15
CA VAL A 134 -9.47 15.40 -17.14
C VAL A 134 -9.59 14.06 -16.43
N PRO A 135 -8.83 13.01 -16.80
CA PRO A 135 -8.89 11.70 -16.15
C PRO A 135 -8.60 11.79 -14.66
N VAL A 136 -9.33 11.01 -13.87
CA VAL A 136 -9.15 10.93 -12.41
C VAL A 136 -8.67 9.53 -12.04
N SER A 137 -7.41 9.44 -11.63
CA SER A 137 -6.86 8.22 -11.02
C SER A 137 -6.98 8.28 -9.50
N PHE A 138 -7.05 7.11 -8.85
CA PHE A 138 -7.29 7.04 -7.42
C PHE A 138 -6.33 6.11 -6.68
N SER A 139 -5.93 6.50 -5.47
CA SER A 139 -4.98 5.79 -4.61
C SER A 139 -5.14 6.23 -3.15
N ALA A 140 -6.19 5.75 -2.49
CA ALA A 140 -6.43 6.05 -1.08
C ALA A 140 -7.25 4.93 -0.43
N GLY A 141 -6.61 4.12 0.43
CA GLY A 141 -7.29 3.12 1.25
C GLY A 141 -8.15 2.10 0.50
N ILE A 142 -7.78 1.78 -0.74
CA ILE A 142 -8.50 0.76 -1.52
C ILE A 142 -8.30 -0.61 -0.88
N GLU A 143 -9.42 -1.29 -0.65
CA GLU A 143 -9.47 -2.64 -0.13
C GLU A 143 -10.69 -3.40 -0.67
N ARG A 144 -10.82 -4.67 -0.26
CA ARG A 144 -11.91 -5.55 -0.72
C ARG A 144 -13.30 -4.94 -0.56
N GLY A 145 -13.55 -4.22 0.54
CA GLY A 145 -14.87 -3.66 0.84
C GLY A 145 -15.27 -2.44 0.00
N ASN A 146 -14.33 -1.82 -0.71
CA ASN A 146 -14.58 -0.56 -1.43
C ASN A 146 -14.10 -0.53 -2.88
N VAL A 147 -13.40 -1.57 -3.35
CA VAL A 147 -12.83 -1.63 -4.70
C VAL A 147 -13.90 -1.47 -5.79
N THR A 148 -15.05 -2.14 -5.65
CA THR A 148 -16.15 -2.03 -6.62
C THR A 148 -16.78 -0.64 -6.61
N ALA A 149 -16.96 -0.05 -5.42
CA ALA A 149 -17.48 1.30 -5.29
C ALA A 149 -16.55 2.29 -6.00
N ALA A 150 -15.25 2.24 -5.71
CA ALA A 150 -14.24 3.09 -6.32
C ALA A 150 -14.20 2.99 -7.86
N ILE A 151 -14.18 1.76 -8.40
CA ILE A 151 -14.22 1.53 -9.85
C ILE A 151 -15.55 2.03 -10.45
N GLY A 152 -16.67 1.79 -9.75
CA GLY A 152 -18.00 2.21 -10.15
C GLY A 152 -18.23 3.73 -10.12
N LEU A 153 -17.31 4.54 -9.58
CA LEU A 153 -17.36 5.99 -9.74
C LEU A 153 -16.84 6.45 -11.12
N GLY A 154 -16.13 5.58 -11.85
CA GLY A 154 -15.48 5.93 -13.12
C GLY A 154 -14.02 6.38 -12.97
N MET A 155 -13.43 6.22 -11.78
CA MET A 155 -12.01 6.51 -11.56
C MET A 155 -11.13 5.48 -12.30
N ALA A 156 -10.11 5.95 -13.04
CA ALA A 156 -9.22 5.10 -13.79
C ALA A 156 -7.80 5.70 -13.94
N PRO A 157 -6.72 4.96 -13.61
CA PRO A 157 -6.72 3.69 -12.88
C PRO A 157 -7.01 3.85 -11.37
N VAL A 158 -7.53 2.80 -10.74
CA VAL A 158 -7.57 2.63 -9.28
C VAL A 158 -6.34 1.84 -8.85
N THR A 159 -5.53 2.42 -7.97
CA THR A 159 -4.24 1.86 -7.51
C THR A 159 -4.21 1.72 -5.99
N MET A 160 -3.42 0.78 -5.46
CA MET A 160 -3.41 0.45 -4.03
C MET A 160 -2.01 0.05 -3.55
N CYS A 161 -1.78 0.19 -2.24
CA CYS A 161 -0.55 -0.21 -1.57
C CYS A 161 -0.84 -0.82 -0.20
N THR A 162 -1.51 -0.09 0.70
CA THR A 162 -1.81 -0.56 2.07
C THR A 162 -2.45 -1.95 2.13
N ALA A 163 -3.36 -2.30 1.20
CA ALA A 163 -3.97 -3.63 1.18
C ALA A 163 -3.00 -4.75 0.78
N LEU A 164 -1.99 -4.45 -0.03
CA LEU A 164 -0.95 -5.41 -0.45
C LEU A 164 0.09 -5.64 0.66
N LEU A 165 0.24 -4.68 1.57
CA LEU A 165 1.12 -4.78 2.74
C LEU A 165 0.46 -5.47 3.94
N LYS A 166 -0.83 -5.81 3.87
CA LYS A 166 -1.56 -6.52 4.92
C LYS A 166 -1.53 -8.03 4.70
N PRO A 167 -1.87 -8.85 5.73
CA PRO A 167 -2.01 -10.30 5.57
C PRO A 167 -2.82 -10.66 4.31
N GLY A 168 -2.32 -11.66 3.57
CA GLY A 168 -2.79 -12.02 2.23
C GLY A 168 -1.96 -11.43 1.08
N GLY A 169 -1.16 -10.39 1.32
CA GLY A 169 -0.17 -9.88 0.38
C GLY A 169 -0.76 -9.53 -0.98
N TYR A 170 -0.05 -9.90 -2.06
CA TYR A 170 -0.55 -9.80 -3.43
C TYR A 170 -1.80 -10.66 -3.70
N GLY A 171 -2.04 -11.71 -2.92
CA GLY A 171 -3.25 -12.53 -3.01
C GLY A 171 -4.55 -11.75 -2.72
N ASN A 172 -4.44 -10.60 -2.05
CA ASN A 172 -5.57 -9.69 -1.85
C ASN A 172 -6.15 -9.17 -3.19
N LEU A 173 -5.35 -9.08 -4.27
CA LEU A 173 -5.81 -8.66 -5.60
C LEU A 173 -6.86 -9.62 -6.18
N ALA A 174 -6.57 -10.93 -6.16
CA ALA A 174 -7.52 -11.94 -6.66
C ALA A 174 -8.85 -11.87 -5.89
N ALA A 175 -8.76 -11.64 -4.59
CA ALA A 175 -9.93 -11.55 -3.72
C ALA A 175 -10.77 -10.28 -3.99
N MET A 176 -10.13 -9.17 -4.35
CA MET A 176 -10.80 -7.95 -4.82
C MET A 176 -11.47 -8.15 -6.18
N LEU A 177 -10.78 -8.79 -7.13
CA LEU A 177 -11.34 -9.09 -8.45
C LEU A 177 -12.57 -10.01 -8.36
N ASN A 178 -12.55 -11.00 -7.47
CA ASN A 178 -13.70 -11.86 -7.23
C ASN A 178 -14.92 -11.09 -6.67
N VAL A 179 -14.69 -10.10 -5.80
CA VAL A 179 -15.76 -9.24 -5.28
C VAL A 179 -16.31 -8.33 -6.38
N LEU A 180 -15.42 -7.70 -7.17
CA LEU A 180 -15.81 -6.88 -8.31
C LEU A 180 -16.66 -7.68 -9.31
N GLY A 181 -16.20 -8.88 -9.71
CA GLY A 181 -16.91 -9.73 -10.65
C GLY A 181 -18.29 -10.17 -10.14
N ARG A 182 -18.38 -10.53 -8.84
CA ARG A 182 -19.67 -10.89 -8.22
C ARG A 182 -20.64 -9.71 -8.20
N GLU A 183 -20.20 -8.55 -7.73
CA GLU A 183 -21.07 -7.37 -7.64
C GLU A 183 -21.48 -6.83 -9.02
N MET A 184 -20.61 -6.92 -10.02
CA MET A 184 -20.97 -6.63 -11.41
C MET A 184 -22.04 -7.59 -11.93
N HIS A 185 -21.89 -8.89 -11.65
CA HIS A 185 -22.88 -9.90 -12.03
C HIS A 185 -24.25 -9.67 -11.36
N GLU A 186 -24.26 -9.41 -10.05
CA GLU A 186 -25.48 -9.09 -9.29
C GLU A 186 -26.19 -7.82 -9.80
N ALA A 187 -25.41 -6.84 -10.26
CA ALA A 187 -25.92 -5.61 -10.87
C ALA A 187 -26.26 -5.76 -12.38
N GLY A 188 -26.13 -6.95 -12.97
CA GLY A 188 -26.36 -7.19 -14.39
C GLY A 188 -25.38 -6.46 -15.33
N CYS A 189 -24.22 -6.04 -14.82
CA CYS A 189 -23.22 -5.27 -15.54
C CYS A 189 -22.19 -6.18 -16.20
N THR A 190 -21.93 -6.02 -17.49
CA THR A 190 -20.96 -6.84 -18.24
C THR A 190 -19.63 -6.13 -18.47
N THR A 191 -19.63 -4.81 -18.39
CA THR A 191 -18.45 -3.95 -18.52
C THR A 191 -18.33 -3.00 -17.32
N VAL A 192 -17.13 -2.46 -17.11
CA VAL A 192 -16.94 -1.38 -16.11
C VAL A 192 -17.81 -0.17 -16.45
N ALA A 193 -18.01 0.15 -17.73
CA ALA A 193 -18.88 1.23 -18.16
C ALA A 193 -20.35 1.00 -17.75
N ASP A 194 -20.84 -0.23 -17.83
CA ASP A 194 -22.19 -0.60 -17.34
C ASP A 194 -22.29 -0.36 -15.84
N LEU A 195 -21.26 -0.76 -15.07
CA LEU A 195 -21.22 -0.55 -13.63
C LEU A 195 -21.24 0.94 -13.27
N VAL A 196 -20.43 1.77 -13.95
CA VAL A 196 -20.41 3.22 -13.72
C VAL A 196 -21.77 3.85 -14.02
N ARG A 197 -22.39 3.49 -15.15
CA ARG A 197 -23.73 3.96 -15.52
C ARG A 197 -24.79 3.56 -14.50
N SER A 198 -24.83 2.28 -14.13
CA SER A 198 -25.78 1.73 -13.16
C SER A 198 -25.67 2.42 -11.79
N ARG A 199 -24.44 2.62 -11.29
CA ARG A 199 -24.20 3.34 -10.02
C ARG A 199 -24.64 4.80 -10.11
N HIS A 200 -24.36 5.47 -11.23
CA HIS A 200 -24.75 6.86 -11.44
C HIS A 200 -26.27 7.04 -11.51
N GLU A 201 -26.97 6.19 -12.26
CA GLU A 201 -28.43 6.19 -12.34
C GLU A 201 -29.06 5.93 -10.97
N THR A 202 -28.58 4.92 -10.24
CA THR A 202 -29.03 4.61 -8.89
C THR A 202 -28.87 5.80 -7.95
N ALA A 203 -27.72 6.47 -8.00
CA ALA A 203 -27.45 7.65 -7.17
C ALA A 203 -28.41 8.81 -7.48
N ARG A 204 -28.67 9.08 -8.77
CA ARG A 204 -29.62 10.12 -9.19
C ARG A 204 -31.06 9.78 -8.79
N HIS A 205 -31.48 8.53 -8.91
CA HIS A 205 -32.78 8.07 -8.41
C HIS A 205 -32.91 8.23 -6.89
N GLY A 206 -31.80 8.07 -6.16
CA GLY A 206 -31.71 8.35 -4.72
C GLY A 206 -31.66 9.83 -4.35
N GLY A 207 -31.73 10.75 -5.31
CA GLY A 207 -31.71 12.21 -5.07
C GLY A 207 -30.33 12.82 -4.89
N HIS A 208 -29.25 12.07 -5.16
CA HIS A 208 -27.90 12.61 -5.15
C HIS A 208 -27.54 13.26 -6.49
N ARG A 209 -26.54 14.16 -6.48
CA ARG A 209 -25.99 14.80 -7.68
C ARG A 209 -25.48 13.75 -8.68
N ASP A 210 -24.69 12.81 -8.17
CA ASP A 210 -24.01 11.75 -8.92
C ASP A 210 -23.60 10.60 -7.96
N ALA A 211 -22.94 9.57 -8.52
CA ALA A 211 -22.43 8.42 -7.77
C ALA A 211 -21.37 8.80 -6.71
N VAL A 212 -20.56 9.84 -6.93
CA VAL A 212 -19.55 10.28 -5.96
C VAL A 212 -20.23 10.88 -4.74
N ALA A 213 -21.21 11.77 -4.94
CA ALA A 213 -21.98 12.38 -3.86
C ALA A 213 -22.73 11.33 -3.03
N ALA A 214 -23.34 10.34 -3.69
CA ALA A 214 -23.99 9.22 -3.01
C ALA A 214 -22.99 8.40 -2.19
N TYR A 215 -21.81 8.10 -2.75
CA TYR A 215 -20.79 7.33 -2.04
C TYR A 215 -20.17 8.11 -0.87
N ALA A 216 -19.86 9.41 -1.05
CA ALA A 216 -19.39 10.28 0.02
C ALA A 216 -20.39 10.37 1.19
N ALA A 217 -21.69 10.46 0.89
CA ALA A 217 -22.74 10.42 1.89
C ALA A 217 -22.80 9.06 2.62
N ALA A 218 -22.68 7.94 1.89
CA ALA A 218 -22.66 6.61 2.47
C ALA A 218 -21.45 6.40 3.42
N LEU A 219 -20.27 6.92 3.04
CA LEU A 219 -19.06 6.88 3.88
C LEU A 219 -19.22 7.70 5.17
N ALA A 220 -20.00 8.78 5.13
CA ALA A 220 -20.30 9.61 6.27
C ALA A 220 -21.38 9.04 7.20
N GLY A 221 -22.20 8.10 6.71
CA GLY A 221 -23.25 7.42 7.46
C GLY A 221 -22.74 6.34 8.41
N GLU A 222 -23.64 5.77 9.21
CA GLU A 222 -23.32 4.80 10.27
C GLU A 222 -22.53 3.59 9.76
N ASP A 223 -22.96 3.00 8.64
CA ASP A 223 -22.28 1.83 8.06
C ASP A 223 -20.87 2.18 7.55
N GLY A 224 -20.70 3.36 6.95
CA GLY A 224 -19.40 3.88 6.53
C GLY A 224 -18.47 4.07 7.71
N VAL A 225 -18.94 4.73 8.78
CA VAL A 225 -18.17 4.91 10.02
C VAL A 225 -17.83 3.56 10.66
N ARG A 226 -18.75 2.59 10.64
CA ARG A 226 -18.48 1.25 11.15
C ARG A 226 -17.41 0.52 10.34
N HIS A 227 -17.39 0.66 9.01
CA HIS A 227 -16.44 0.00 8.13
C HIS A 227 -15.05 0.65 8.17
N PHE A 228 -14.98 1.97 8.05
CA PHE A 228 -13.74 2.74 7.94
C PHE A 228 -13.20 3.24 9.30
N GLY A 229 -13.97 3.04 10.38
CA GLY A 229 -13.59 3.47 11.72
C GLY A 229 -12.43 2.66 12.31
N ARG A 230 -11.72 3.26 13.26
CA ARG A 230 -10.53 2.70 13.92
C ARG A 230 -10.77 1.30 14.47
N VAL A 231 -11.94 1.05 15.06
CA VAL A 231 -12.29 -0.24 15.68
C VAL A 231 -12.31 -1.39 14.66
N ALA A 232 -12.82 -1.14 13.46
CA ALA A 232 -12.88 -2.16 12.41
C ALA A 232 -11.55 -2.33 11.67
N THR A 233 -10.76 -1.25 11.60
CA THR A 233 -9.57 -1.17 10.74
C THR A 233 -8.27 -1.46 11.45
N THR A 234 -8.26 -1.44 12.79
CA THR A 234 -7.11 -1.85 13.60
C THR A 234 -6.89 -3.37 13.47
N PRO A 235 -5.72 -3.83 13.02
CA PRO A 235 -5.42 -5.26 12.93
C PRO A 235 -5.59 -5.93 14.29
N LYS A 236 -6.43 -6.98 14.35
CA LYS A 236 -6.47 -7.88 15.51
C LYS A 236 -5.39 -8.92 15.33
N LEU A 237 -4.15 -8.53 15.59
CA LEU A 237 -3.03 -9.46 15.57
C LEU A 237 -3.09 -10.32 16.82
N ARG A 238 -2.87 -11.62 16.66
CA ARG A 238 -2.68 -12.52 17.80
C ARG A 238 -1.28 -12.28 18.32
N GLU A 239 -1.16 -11.43 19.33
CA GLU A 239 0.09 -11.26 20.06
C GLU A 239 0.33 -12.51 20.92
N VAL A 240 1.57 -12.98 20.93
CA VAL A 240 2.06 -13.98 21.87
C VAL A 240 3.12 -13.32 22.74
N ASP A 241 3.09 -13.61 24.04
CA ASP A 241 4.03 -13.06 25.01
C ASP A 241 5.37 -13.82 24.91
N ARG A 242 6.11 -13.57 23.82
CA ARG A 242 7.38 -14.22 23.50
C ARG A 242 8.25 -13.30 22.65
N ASP A 243 9.53 -13.22 23.00
CA ASP A 243 10.55 -12.58 22.18
C ASP A 243 10.84 -13.41 20.93
N LEU A 244 10.95 -12.73 19.79
CA LEU A 244 11.31 -13.38 18.54
C LEU A 244 12.76 -13.86 18.62
N GLU A 245 12.97 -15.15 18.44
CA GLU A 245 14.29 -15.78 18.37
C GLU A 245 14.67 -16.10 16.92
N THR A 246 15.95 -16.37 16.65
CA THR A 246 16.45 -16.77 15.32
C THR A 246 15.70 -17.99 14.80
N TRP A 247 15.55 -19.00 15.64
CA TRP A 247 14.91 -20.28 15.33
C TRP A 247 13.62 -20.49 16.13
N ASP A 248 12.76 -21.39 15.66
CA ASP A 248 11.54 -21.84 16.31
C ASP A 248 10.55 -20.72 16.69
N CYS A 249 10.38 -19.71 15.83
CA CYS A 249 9.30 -18.74 16.01
C CYS A 249 7.94 -19.34 15.64
N VAL A 250 6.84 -18.70 16.04
CA VAL A 250 5.51 -19.19 15.69
C VAL A 250 5.38 -19.32 14.16
N SER A 251 5.10 -20.53 13.68
CA SER A 251 4.93 -20.88 12.25
C SER A 251 3.69 -20.25 11.59
N CYS A 252 3.53 -18.92 11.67
CA CYS A 252 2.35 -18.17 11.23
C CYS A 252 2.40 -17.71 9.77
N ASN A 253 3.58 -17.72 9.14
CA ASN A 253 3.84 -17.24 7.77
C ASN A 253 3.54 -15.76 7.50
N LEU A 254 3.24 -14.95 8.52
CA LEU A 254 2.89 -13.55 8.32
C LEU A 254 4.05 -12.77 7.68
N CYS A 255 5.28 -12.91 8.20
CA CYS A 255 6.45 -12.20 7.65
C CYS A 255 6.71 -12.48 6.16
N VAL A 256 6.42 -13.70 5.70
CA VAL A 256 6.50 -14.09 4.27
C VAL A 256 5.37 -13.43 3.49
N THR A 257 4.11 -13.63 3.92
CA THR A 257 2.93 -13.16 3.17
C THR A 257 2.79 -11.65 3.10
N VAL A 258 3.34 -10.91 4.08
CA VAL A 258 3.30 -9.45 4.11
C VAL A 258 4.57 -8.80 3.55
N CYS A 259 5.58 -9.58 3.14
CA CYS A 259 6.80 -9.00 2.58
C CYS A 259 6.53 -8.43 1.17
N PRO A 260 6.64 -7.11 0.95
CA PRO A 260 6.35 -6.54 -0.38
C PRO A 260 7.40 -6.92 -1.43
N ASN A 261 8.63 -7.21 -0.98
CA ASN A 261 9.77 -7.51 -1.84
C ASN A 261 9.98 -9.03 -2.01
N ASP A 262 9.13 -9.85 -1.41
CA ASP A 262 9.29 -11.32 -1.37
C ASP A 262 10.65 -11.78 -0.78
N ALA A 263 11.25 -10.94 0.08
CA ALA A 263 12.54 -11.18 0.70
C ALA A 263 12.48 -12.19 1.85
N MET A 264 11.30 -12.35 2.48
CA MET A 264 11.12 -13.31 3.57
C MET A 264 10.63 -14.63 3.00
N LEU A 265 11.34 -15.72 3.29
CA LEU A 265 10.94 -17.08 2.91
C LEU A 265 10.85 -17.99 4.13
N HIS A 266 10.31 -19.19 3.92
CA HIS A 266 10.37 -20.27 4.91
C HIS A 266 10.93 -21.54 4.29
N LEU A 267 11.66 -22.31 5.08
CA LEU A 267 12.14 -23.65 4.74
C LEU A 267 11.64 -24.65 5.76
N ALA A 268 11.34 -25.88 5.32
CA ALA A 268 10.94 -26.95 6.23
C ALA A 268 12.10 -27.26 7.18
N SER A 269 11.80 -27.49 8.47
CA SER A 269 12.84 -27.84 9.45
C SER A 269 13.41 -29.24 9.16
N PRO A 270 14.73 -29.39 8.92
CA PRO A 270 15.36 -30.69 8.71
C PRO A 270 15.21 -31.61 9.92
N VAL A 271 15.03 -32.90 9.66
CA VAL A 271 14.96 -33.92 10.70
C VAL A 271 16.31 -34.04 11.40
N GLY A 272 16.31 -34.06 12.74
CA GLY A 272 17.52 -34.31 13.54
C GLY A 272 18.21 -33.05 14.09
N LEU A 273 17.76 -31.84 13.72
CA LEU A 273 18.32 -30.58 14.24
C LEU A 273 17.71 -30.11 15.58
N GLY A 274 16.79 -30.87 16.16
CA GLY A 274 16.15 -30.51 17.44
C GLY A 274 15.19 -29.32 17.39
N LEU A 275 14.88 -28.81 16.18
CA LEU A 275 13.93 -27.73 15.95
C LEU A 275 12.50 -28.21 16.22
N LYS A 276 11.73 -27.38 16.93
CA LYS A 276 10.36 -27.70 17.35
C LYS A 276 9.33 -27.31 16.30
N GLU A 277 9.58 -26.22 15.60
CA GLU A 277 8.65 -25.69 14.62
C GLU A 277 8.83 -26.38 13.27
N LYS A 278 7.72 -26.54 12.54
CA LYS A 278 7.70 -27.25 11.24
C LYS A 278 8.45 -26.50 10.13
N TRP A 279 8.57 -25.17 10.24
CA TRP A 279 9.32 -24.36 9.29
C TRP A 279 10.16 -23.34 10.05
N GLN A 280 11.28 -22.95 9.45
CA GLN A 280 12.09 -21.80 9.86
C GLN A 280 12.01 -20.70 8.81
N TYR A 281 12.23 -19.47 9.23
CA TYR A 281 12.10 -18.29 8.39
C TYR A 281 13.45 -17.66 8.12
N PHE A 282 13.63 -17.14 6.92
CA PHE A 282 14.88 -16.56 6.46
C PHE A 282 14.60 -15.26 5.71
N CYS A 283 15.59 -14.38 5.65
CA CYS A 283 15.52 -13.11 4.93
C CYS A 283 16.60 -13.09 3.83
N LEU A 284 16.22 -12.96 2.56
CA LEU A 284 17.14 -12.67 1.45
C LEU A 284 17.56 -11.20 1.56
N ALA A 285 18.83 -10.98 1.90
CA ALA A 285 19.34 -9.66 2.24
C ALA A 285 19.28 -8.69 1.06
N GLU A 286 19.59 -9.15 -0.15
CA GLU A 286 19.60 -8.34 -1.36
C GLU A 286 18.20 -7.84 -1.78
N TRP A 287 17.15 -8.54 -1.37
CA TRP A 287 15.76 -8.16 -1.69
C TRP A 287 15.12 -7.36 -0.57
N CYS A 288 15.65 -7.47 0.65
CA CYS A 288 15.15 -6.72 1.79
C CYS A 288 15.61 -5.26 1.71
N ASN A 289 14.68 -4.33 1.92
CA ASN A 289 14.98 -2.91 2.06
C ASN A 289 14.70 -2.39 3.48
N ASP A 290 14.62 -3.31 4.44
CA ASP A 290 14.36 -3.04 5.86
C ASP A 290 13.12 -2.15 6.10
N CYS A 291 12.06 -2.35 5.31
CA CYS A 291 10.83 -1.55 5.42
C CYS A 291 10.03 -1.76 6.73
N GLY A 292 10.34 -2.79 7.52
CA GLY A 292 9.68 -3.07 8.81
C GLY A 292 8.23 -3.55 8.71
N ASN A 293 7.74 -3.89 7.51
CA ASN A 293 6.35 -4.34 7.37
C ASN A 293 6.10 -5.68 8.08
N CYS A 294 7.07 -6.61 8.01
CA CYS A 294 7.00 -7.88 8.73
C CYS A 294 7.01 -7.70 10.26
N THR A 295 7.71 -6.70 10.80
CA THR A 295 7.71 -6.32 12.23
C THR A 295 6.31 -5.94 12.69
N THR A 296 5.58 -5.18 11.86
CA THR A 296 4.22 -4.71 12.19
C THR A 296 3.22 -5.84 12.37
N PHE A 297 3.41 -6.96 11.66
CA PHE A 297 2.50 -8.11 11.69
C PHE A 297 3.09 -9.33 12.41
N CYS A 298 4.28 -9.22 13.00
CA CYS A 298 4.86 -10.30 13.77
C CYS A 298 4.02 -10.51 15.05
N PRO A 299 3.62 -11.75 15.36
CA PRO A 299 2.91 -12.03 16.61
C PRO A 299 3.83 -12.03 17.84
N GLU A 300 5.15 -12.11 17.63
CA GLU A 300 6.19 -12.13 18.66
C GLU A 300 6.91 -10.78 18.75
N PHE A 301 7.58 -10.51 19.87
CA PHE A 301 8.34 -9.27 20.07
C PHE A 301 9.68 -9.34 19.34
N GLY A 302 9.73 -8.75 18.15
CA GLY A 302 10.99 -8.57 17.42
C GLY A 302 10.78 -8.25 15.94
N ASP A 303 11.89 -8.04 15.24
CA ASP A 303 11.89 -7.71 13.83
C ASP A 303 12.32 -8.93 12.98
N PRO A 304 11.39 -9.57 12.24
CA PRO A 304 11.74 -10.73 11.44
C PRO A 304 12.88 -10.49 10.44
N SER A 305 12.99 -9.31 9.80
CA SER A 305 14.07 -9.10 8.82
C SER A 305 15.45 -8.92 9.45
N ARG A 306 15.53 -8.79 10.77
CA ARG A 306 16.79 -8.59 11.52
C ARG A 306 17.14 -9.75 12.42
N VAL A 307 16.14 -10.40 13.01
CA VAL A 307 16.33 -11.54 13.92
C VAL A 307 16.48 -12.85 13.15
N LYS A 308 15.76 -13.02 12.03
CA LYS A 308 15.84 -14.25 11.24
C LYS A 308 17.15 -14.33 10.47
N PRO A 309 17.67 -15.54 10.20
CA PRO A 309 18.88 -15.70 9.41
C PRO A 309 18.81 -14.92 8.09
N ARG A 310 19.73 -13.98 7.93
CA ARG A 310 19.90 -13.20 6.70
C ARG A 310 20.80 -13.97 5.75
N LEU A 311 20.28 -14.29 4.58
CA LEU A 311 20.98 -15.03 3.55
C LEU A 311 21.45 -14.03 2.50
N PHE A 312 22.72 -14.13 2.14
CA PHE A 312 23.36 -13.34 1.11
C PHE A 312 23.76 -14.27 -0.03
N LEU A 313 23.56 -13.81 -1.26
CA LEU A 313 23.94 -14.48 -2.49
C LEU A 313 25.13 -13.76 -3.16
N ASP A 314 25.38 -12.50 -2.80
CA ASP A 314 26.50 -11.70 -3.27
C ASP A 314 27.50 -11.39 -2.15
N ARG A 315 28.79 -11.58 -2.44
CA ARG A 315 29.90 -11.32 -1.51
C ARG A 315 29.96 -9.85 -1.10
N ALA A 316 29.84 -8.93 -2.06
CA ALA A 316 30.01 -7.51 -1.77
C ALA A 316 28.86 -6.99 -0.90
N ALA A 317 27.62 -7.46 -1.16
CA ALA A 317 26.46 -7.19 -0.32
C ALA A 317 26.66 -7.75 1.09
N PHE A 318 27.14 -9.00 1.21
CA PHE A 318 27.48 -9.59 2.50
C PHE A 318 28.46 -8.71 3.25
N ASP A 319 29.62 -8.40 2.67
CA ASP A 319 30.69 -7.62 3.32
C ASP A 319 30.23 -6.19 3.69
N ALA A 320 29.38 -5.57 2.87
CA ALA A 320 28.88 -4.21 3.08
C ALA A 320 27.81 -4.07 4.17
N ASP A 321 26.96 -5.09 4.38
CA ASP A 321 25.88 -5.05 5.39
C ASP A 321 26.45 -4.98 6.82
N GLY A 322 27.54 -5.70 7.09
CA GLY A 322 28.27 -5.65 8.36
C GLY A 322 27.58 -6.28 9.58
N GLY A 323 26.33 -6.74 9.48
CA GLY A 323 25.61 -7.43 10.56
C GLY A 323 25.64 -8.96 10.47
N PRO A 324 25.07 -9.70 11.43
CA PRO A 324 24.97 -11.15 11.38
C PRO A 324 24.34 -11.67 10.07
N GLY A 325 24.92 -12.71 9.49
CA GLY A 325 24.43 -13.22 8.21
C GLY A 325 25.16 -14.45 7.69
N TYR A 326 24.61 -15.03 6.62
CA TYR A 326 25.09 -16.25 5.99
C TYR A 326 25.23 -16.03 4.49
N LEU A 327 26.47 -16.01 3.99
CA LEU A 327 26.74 -16.00 2.56
C LEU A 327 26.62 -17.41 2.00
N VAL A 328 25.73 -17.58 1.03
CA VAL A 328 25.52 -18.79 0.26
C VAL A 328 26.38 -18.73 -1.00
N THR A 329 27.24 -19.73 -1.19
CA THR A 329 28.13 -19.85 -2.35
C THR A 329 28.00 -21.24 -2.98
N VAL A 330 28.54 -21.42 -4.18
CA VAL A 330 28.66 -22.74 -4.81
C VAL A 330 30.11 -23.21 -4.75
N ARG A 331 30.36 -24.36 -4.13
CA ARG A 331 31.68 -25.00 -4.08
C ARG A 331 31.59 -26.44 -4.59
N ALA A 332 32.40 -26.76 -5.60
CA ALA A 332 32.42 -28.09 -6.23
C ALA A 332 31.03 -28.61 -6.68
N GLY A 333 30.15 -27.71 -7.11
CA GLY A 333 28.79 -28.05 -7.56
C GLY A 333 27.75 -28.23 -6.46
N ALA A 334 28.10 -27.98 -5.19
CA ALA A 334 27.18 -28.00 -4.05
C ALA A 334 27.08 -26.61 -3.39
N LEU A 335 25.96 -26.35 -2.71
CA LEU A 335 25.79 -25.15 -1.89
C LEU A 335 26.73 -25.21 -0.68
N ALA A 336 27.32 -24.06 -0.33
CA ALA A 336 28.20 -23.88 0.82
C ALA A 336 27.86 -22.58 1.54
N VAL A 337 28.06 -22.56 2.87
CA VAL A 337 27.71 -21.43 3.72
C VAL A 337 28.94 -20.85 4.39
N GLU A 338 29.05 -19.53 4.39
CA GLU A 338 29.98 -18.78 5.21
C GLU A 338 29.19 -17.87 6.15
N ALA A 339 29.40 -18.01 7.46
CA ALA A 339 28.68 -17.22 8.47
C ALA A 339 29.53 -16.05 8.97
N ARG A 340 28.88 -14.91 9.20
CA ARG A 340 29.41 -13.79 9.98
C ARG A 340 28.56 -13.63 11.24
N GLU A 341 29.24 -13.59 12.38
CA GLU A 341 28.63 -13.41 13.71
C GLU A 341 27.39 -14.29 13.93
N PRO A 342 27.49 -15.62 13.77
CA PRO A 342 26.35 -16.50 13.99
C PRO A 342 25.85 -16.37 15.44
N ALA A 343 24.55 -16.48 15.63
CA ALA A 343 23.92 -16.36 16.94
C ALA A 343 24.29 -17.54 17.86
N ASP A 344 24.48 -18.72 17.27
CA ASP A 344 24.94 -19.95 17.91
C ASP A 344 26.14 -20.54 17.11
N PRO A 345 27.22 -21.01 17.77
CA PRO A 345 28.32 -21.70 17.10
C PRO A 345 27.92 -22.83 16.14
N ASP A 346 26.78 -23.50 16.39
CA ASP A 346 26.28 -24.60 15.56
C ASP A 346 25.44 -24.11 14.36
N ASP A 347 25.12 -22.82 14.26
CA ASP A 347 24.27 -22.27 13.20
C ASP A 347 24.81 -22.49 11.77
N PRO A 348 26.12 -22.44 11.48
CA PRO A 348 26.63 -22.75 10.14
C PRO A 348 26.31 -24.19 9.70
N GLU A 349 26.41 -25.16 10.61
CA GLU A 349 26.07 -26.56 10.33
C GLU A 349 24.55 -26.72 10.15
N ARG A 350 23.74 -26.07 10.99
CA ARG A 350 22.29 -26.03 10.81
C ARG A 350 21.92 -25.44 9.46
N MET A 351 22.55 -24.33 9.06
CA MET A 351 22.29 -23.68 7.78
C MET A 351 22.64 -24.59 6.61
N ALA A 352 23.78 -25.28 6.65
CA ALA A 352 24.14 -26.25 5.63
C ALA A 352 23.06 -27.34 5.48
N ALA A 353 22.53 -27.87 6.59
CA ALA A 353 21.46 -28.85 6.58
C ALA A 353 20.15 -28.32 5.95
N PHE A 354 19.82 -27.03 6.11
CA PHE A 354 18.68 -26.42 5.41
C PHE A 354 18.91 -26.32 3.89
N LEU A 355 20.13 -26.00 3.47
CA LEU A 355 20.46 -25.86 2.05
C LEU A 355 20.56 -27.20 1.33
N GLU A 356 20.93 -28.26 2.03
CA GLU A 356 21.03 -29.64 1.51
C GLU A 356 19.71 -30.41 1.53
N ASP A 357 18.69 -29.90 2.25
CA ASP A 357 17.36 -30.51 2.30
C ASP A 357 16.68 -30.55 0.92
N GLU A 358 15.74 -31.47 0.71
CA GLU A 358 15.02 -31.64 -0.56
C GLU A 358 14.29 -30.35 -0.98
N ALA A 359 13.78 -29.58 -0.02
CA ALA A 359 13.18 -28.28 -0.31
C ALA A 359 14.23 -27.23 -0.72
N GLY A 360 15.40 -27.27 -0.07
CA GLY A 360 16.56 -26.41 -0.33
C GLY A 360 16.27 -24.91 -0.35
N LEU A 361 17.24 -24.12 -0.81
CA LEU A 361 17.00 -22.70 -1.07
C LEU A 361 16.16 -22.56 -2.36
N PRO A 362 15.05 -21.78 -2.38
CA PRO A 362 14.22 -21.63 -3.58
C PRO A 362 14.86 -20.78 -4.70
N VAL A 363 16.17 -20.53 -4.65
CA VAL A 363 16.94 -19.87 -5.71
C VAL A 363 17.73 -20.92 -6.48
N ARG A 364 17.78 -20.80 -7.81
CA ARG A 364 18.51 -21.77 -8.64
C ARG A 364 20.00 -21.57 -8.44
N VAL A 365 20.73 -22.66 -8.20
CA VAL A 365 22.18 -22.68 -8.03
C VAL A 365 22.93 -22.03 -9.20
N GLY A 366 22.42 -22.15 -10.43
CA GLY A 366 23.01 -21.52 -11.62
C GLY A 366 22.77 -20.02 -11.76
N ASP A 367 21.87 -19.45 -10.94
CA ASP A 367 21.61 -18.01 -10.86
C ASP A 367 22.46 -17.35 -9.76
N LEU A 368 23.25 -18.14 -9.01
CA LEU A 368 24.20 -17.67 -8.00
C LEU A 368 25.57 -17.39 -8.66
N PRO A 369 26.26 -16.29 -8.28
CA PRO A 369 27.52 -15.88 -8.89
C PRO A 369 28.72 -16.80 -8.62
#